data_AF-A0A4D6HB82-F1
#
_entry.id   AF-A0A4D6HB82-F1
#
_cell.length_a   1.000
_cell.length_b   1.000
_cell.length_c   1.000
_cell.angle_alpha   90.00
_cell.angle_beta   90.00
_cell.angle_gamma   90.00
#
_symmetry.space_group_name_H-M   'P 1'
#
loop_
_entity.id
_entity.type
_entity.pdbx_description
1 polymer ?
#
loop_
_entity_poly.entity_id
_entity_poly.type
_entity_poly.pdbx_seq_one_letter_code
_entity_poly.pdbx_strand_id
1 'polypeptide(L)'
;MASTLSDSRRDLVLGAGAAVGGLLLGLALVGLVLTDSLEALTGTLVVAVLVVGAFAYGIAGLYDIVALGIPKRGVGHLVTGAGIVLALLAPYGSSERLFVAAGAFAVLASGGYQLALVADLLSASEEPATELEGDGEAG
;
A
#
# COMPACT_ATOMS: atom_id res chain seq x y z
N MET A 1 -5.63 -20.03 22.39
CA MET A 1 -6.00 -19.74 20.99
C MET A 1 -6.68 -18.37 20.80
N ALA A 2 -6.48 -17.39 21.69
CA ALA A 2 -7.10 -16.06 21.56
C ALA A 2 -6.21 -14.98 20.90
N SER A 3 -4.92 -15.25 20.70
CA SER A 3 -3.95 -14.26 20.18
C SER A 3 -3.89 -14.17 18.65
N THR A 4 -4.36 -15.17 17.92
CA THR A 4 -4.28 -15.21 16.45
C THR A 4 -5.33 -14.32 15.79
N LEU A 5 -6.52 -14.18 16.39
CA LEU A 5 -7.59 -13.29 15.91
C LEU A 5 -7.26 -11.80 16.01
N SER A 6 -6.43 -11.39 16.99
CA SER A 6 -5.99 -10.00 17.10
C SER A 6 -4.95 -9.63 16.04
N ASP A 7 -4.06 -10.57 15.71
CA ASP A 7 -3.00 -10.35 14.72
C ASP A 7 -3.58 -10.26 13.30
N SER A 8 -4.54 -11.11 12.95
CA SER A 8 -5.24 -11.04 11.65
C SER A 8 -6.01 -9.72 11.47
N ARG A 9 -6.68 -9.20 12.50
CA ARG A 9 -7.34 -7.88 12.41
C ARG A 9 -6.34 -6.73 12.25
N ARG A 10 -5.21 -6.81 12.95
CA ARG A 10 -4.17 -5.78 12.88
C ARG A 10 -3.55 -5.74 11.48
N ASP A 11 -3.24 -6.89 10.90
CA ASP A 11 -2.73 -6.99 9.53
C ASP A 11 -3.73 -6.48 8.50
N LEU A 12 -5.02 -6.73 8.72
CA LEU A 12 -6.09 -6.24 7.84
C LEU A 12 -6.20 -4.71 7.90
N VAL A 13 -6.15 -4.11 9.10
CA VAL A 13 -6.19 -2.65 9.27
C VAL A 13 -4.93 -1.99 8.68
N LEU A 14 -3.75 -2.57 8.92
CA LEU A 14 -2.50 -2.04 8.37
C LEU A 14 -2.46 -2.15 6.84
N GLY A 15 -2.87 -3.29 6.28
CA GLY A 15 -2.98 -3.50 4.84
C GLY A 15 -4.00 -2.56 4.19
N ALA A 16 -5.20 -2.45 4.76
CA ALA A 16 -6.25 -1.57 4.24
C ALA A 16 -5.85 -0.09 4.33
N GLY A 17 -5.25 0.32 5.45
CA GLY A 17 -4.76 1.69 5.63
C GLY A 17 -3.68 2.04 4.62
N ALA A 18 -2.75 1.12 4.35
CA ALA A 18 -1.70 1.32 3.37
C ALA A 18 -2.23 1.34 1.93
N ALA A 19 -3.21 0.50 1.61
CA ALA A 19 -3.90 0.48 0.32
C ALA A 19 -4.63 1.81 0.06
N VAL A 20 -5.46 2.25 1.02
CA VAL A 20 -6.20 3.51 0.92
C VAL A 20 -5.25 4.70 0.86
N GLY A 21 -4.24 4.75 1.73
CA GLY A 21 -3.23 5.80 1.75
C GLY A 21 -2.46 5.88 0.43
N GLY A 22 -2.07 4.73 -0.12
CA GLY A 22 -1.42 4.63 -1.43
C GLY A 22 -2.33 5.14 -2.54
N LEU A 23 -3.58 4.67 -2.61
CA LEU A 23 -4.52 5.10 -3.65
C LEU A 23 -4.81 6.61 -3.60
N LEU A 24 -5.07 7.16 -2.41
CA LEU A 24 -5.33 8.60 -2.24
C LEU A 24 -4.12 9.43 -2.64
N LEU A 25 -2.91 9.01 -2.23
CA LEU A 25 -1.68 9.69 -2.59
C LEU A 25 -1.43 9.61 -4.10
N GLY A 26 -1.61 8.44 -4.69
CA GLY A 26 -1.48 8.25 -6.13
C GLY A 26 -2.44 9.14 -6.93
N LEU A 27 -3.71 9.21 -6.51
CA LEU A 27 -4.72 10.09 -7.10
C LEU A 27 -4.35 11.58 -6.93
N ALA A 28 -3.81 11.98 -5.77
CA ALA A 28 -3.34 13.33 -5.55
C ALA A 28 -2.19 13.69 -6.51
N LEU A 29 -1.23 12.78 -6.71
CA LEU A 29 -0.14 12.97 -7.67
C LEU A 29 -0.64 13.03 -9.12
N VAL A 30 -1.61 12.19 -9.51
CA VAL A 30 -2.29 12.31 -10.81
C VAL A 30 -2.95 13.68 -10.96
N GLY A 31 -3.64 14.14 -9.92
CA GLY A 31 -4.25 15.46 -9.88
C GLY A 31 -3.23 16.57 -10.17
N LEU A 32 -2.08 16.55 -9.51
CA LEU A 32 -1.00 17.52 -9.75
C LEU A 32 -0.53 17.55 -11.22
N VAL A 33 -0.44 16.39 -11.87
CA VAL A 33 -0.06 16.29 -13.29
C VAL A 33 -1.16 16.85 -14.19
N LEU A 34 -2.43 16.53 -13.90
CA LEU A 34 -3.57 16.96 -14.71
C LEU A 34 -3.88 18.45 -14.58
N THR A 35 -3.67 19.04 -13.40
CA THR A 35 -3.89 20.48 -13.14
C THR A 35 -2.63 21.31 -13.34
N ASP A 36 -1.53 20.71 -13.81
CA ASP A 36 -0.22 21.33 -14.02
C ASP A 36 0.29 22.09 -12.77
N SER A 37 -0.05 21.60 -11.58
CA SER A 37 0.21 22.27 -10.31
C SER A 37 1.48 21.73 -9.63
N LEU A 38 2.50 21.40 -10.42
CA LEU A 38 3.74 20.75 -9.94
C LEU A 38 4.52 21.62 -8.95
N GLU A 39 4.33 22.94 -8.97
CA GLU A 39 4.93 23.88 -8.03
C GLU A 39 4.63 23.50 -6.56
N ALA A 40 3.50 22.84 -6.29
CA ALA A 40 3.16 22.34 -4.96
C ALA A 40 4.22 21.37 -4.38
N LEU A 41 4.98 20.68 -5.24
CA LEU A 41 6.06 19.76 -4.85
C LEU A 41 7.34 20.48 -4.38
N THR A 42 7.39 21.80 -4.48
CA THR A 42 8.47 22.63 -3.91
C THR A 42 8.12 23.18 -2.52
N GLY A 43 6.85 23.09 -2.11
CA GLY A 43 6.39 23.56 -0.82
C GLY A 43 6.97 22.73 0.32
N THR A 44 7.61 23.39 1.30
CA THR A 44 8.33 22.72 2.40
C THR A 44 7.47 21.70 3.15
N LEU A 45 6.21 22.02 3.41
CA LEU A 45 5.28 21.12 4.09
C LEU A 45 4.97 19.87 3.26
N VAL A 46 4.68 20.05 1.96
CA VAL A 46 4.39 18.94 1.04
C VAL A 46 5.60 18.01 0.94
N VAL A 47 6.79 18.59 0.73
CA VAL A 47 8.05 17.84 0.69
C VAL A 47 8.26 17.07 1.99
N ALA A 48 8.10 17.71 3.16
CA ALA A 48 8.27 17.04 4.44
C ALA A 48 7.32 15.85 4.61
N VAL A 49 6.04 16.02 4.27
CA VAL A 49 5.03 14.95 4.35
C VAL A 49 5.39 13.80 3.41
N LEU A 50 5.78 14.09 2.18
CA LEU A 50 6.19 13.07 1.20
C LEU A 50 7.47 12.34 1.64
N VAL A 51 8.47 13.04 2.17
CA VAL A 51 9.70 12.43 2.69
C VAL A 51 9.38 11.49 3.86
N VAL A 52 8.60 11.95 4.83
CA VAL A 52 8.18 11.12 5.97
C VAL A 52 7.37 9.92 5.49
N GLY A 53 6.47 10.12 4.52
CA GLY A 53 5.71 9.05 3.90
C GLY A 53 6.59 8.01 3.22
N ALA A 54 7.54 8.44 2.38
CA ALA A 54 8.49 7.55 1.70
C ALA A 54 9.29 6.71 2.70
N PHE A 55 9.78 7.32 3.79
CA PHE A 55 10.46 6.61 4.87
C PHE A 55 9.55 5.62 5.58
N ALA A 56 8.32 6.01 5.93
CA ALA A 56 7.37 5.14 6.60
C ALA A 56 7.06 3.89 5.75
N TYR A 57 6.82 4.08 4.45
CA TYR A 57 6.62 2.97 3.50
C TYR A 57 7.90 2.13 3.31
N GLY A 58 9.08 2.75 3.27
CA GLY A 58 10.36 2.04 3.22
C GLY A 58 10.59 1.13 4.43
N ILE A 59 10.38 1.66 5.64
CA ILE A 59 10.51 0.91 6.90
C ILE A 59 9.46 -0.19 6.99
N ALA A 60 8.19 0.10 6.68
CA ALA A 60 7.13 -0.90 6.67
C ALA A 60 7.44 -2.04 5.69
N GLY A 61 7.92 -1.70 4.49
CA GLY A 61 8.30 -2.70 3.50
C GLY A 61 9.43 -3.61 3.95
N LEU A 62 10.48 -3.03 4.54
CA LEU A 62 11.60 -3.80 5.08
C LEU A 62 11.17 -4.65 6.28
N TYR A 63 10.33 -4.12 7.16
CA TYR A 63 9.79 -4.84 8.31
C TYR A 63 8.96 -6.05 7.87
N ASP A 64 8.07 -5.88 6.88
CA ASP A 64 7.25 -6.96 6.36
C ASP A 64 8.09 -8.08 5.73
N ILE A 65 9.15 -7.72 4.99
CA ILE A 65 10.05 -8.70 4.36
C ILE A 65 10.88 -9.42 5.42
N VAL A 66 11.54 -8.67 6.30
CA VAL A 66 12.61 -9.19 7.18
C VAL A 66 12.06 -9.73 8.49
N ALA A 67 11.13 -9.01 9.13
CA ALA A 67 10.64 -9.37 10.45
C ALA A 67 9.41 -10.29 10.40
N LEU A 68 8.50 -10.07 9.44
CA LEU A 68 7.26 -10.84 9.32
C LEU A 68 7.31 -11.94 8.25
N GLY A 69 8.28 -11.92 7.34
CA GLY A 69 8.38 -12.91 6.27
C GLY A 69 7.22 -12.84 5.26
N ILE A 70 6.60 -11.67 5.08
CA ILE A 70 5.49 -11.41 4.15
C ILE A 70 6.01 -10.57 2.97
N PRO A 71 6.80 -11.15 2.04
CA PRO A 71 7.49 -10.39 1.00
C PRO A 71 6.52 -9.71 0.03
N LYS A 72 5.36 -10.32 -0.22
CA LYS A 72 4.30 -9.75 -1.07
C LYS A 72 3.88 -8.36 -0.59
N ARG A 73 3.47 -8.25 0.69
CA ARG A 73 3.06 -6.97 1.30
C ARG A 73 4.23 -5.98 1.33
N GLY A 74 5.40 -6.45 1.75
CA GLY A 74 6.57 -5.59 1.88
C GLY A 74 7.06 -4.98 0.56
N VAL A 75 7.08 -5.74 -0.54
CA VAL A 75 7.41 -5.20 -1.87
C VAL A 75 6.42 -4.10 -2.27
N GLY A 76 5.12 -4.27 -2.01
CA GLY A 76 4.14 -3.22 -2.23
C GLY A 76 4.51 -1.91 -1.52
N HIS A 77 4.82 -1.98 -0.22
CA HIS A 77 5.24 -0.79 0.52
C HIS A 77 6.51 -0.14 -0.07
N LEU A 78 7.51 -0.94 -0.44
CA LEU A 78 8.73 -0.42 -1.07
C LEU A 78 8.44 0.29 -2.41
N VAL A 79 7.55 -0.27 -3.24
CA VAL A 79 7.14 0.36 -4.51
C VAL A 79 6.42 1.68 -4.25
N THR A 80 5.57 1.75 -3.23
CA THR A 80 4.92 3.01 -2.84
C THR A 80 5.95 4.05 -2.41
N GLY A 81 6.90 3.68 -1.54
CA GLY A 81 7.98 4.57 -1.12
C GLY A 81 8.82 5.07 -2.30
N ALA A 82 9.19 4.18 -3.22
CA ALA A 82 9.94 4.53 -4.43
C ALA A 82 9.14 5.48 -5.35
N GLY A 83 7.83 5.25 -5.51
CA GLY A 83 6.98 6.14 -6.29
C GLY A 83 6.89 7.55 -5.70
N ILE A 84 6.87 7.67 -4.37
CA ILE A 84 6.94 8.98 -3.69
C ILE A 84 8.28 9.67 -3.95
N VAL A 85 9.40 8.93 -3.89
CA VAL A 85 10.73 9.46 -4.20
C VAL A 85 10.82 9.94 -5.65
N LEU A 86 10.24 9.21 -6.60
CA LEU A 86 10.16 9.66 -8.00
C LEU A 86 9.41 10.99 -8.11
N ALA A 87 8.28 11.17 -7.43
CA ALA A 87 7.56 12.43 -7.42
C ALA A 87 8.39 13.57 -6.79
N LEU A 88 9.14 13.30 -5.72
CA LEU A 88 10.04 14.26 -5.08
C LEU A 88 11.24 14.68 -5.94
N LEU A 89 11.66 13.83 -6.89
CA LEU A 89 12.73 14.13 -7.82
C LEU A 89 12.29 15.04 -8.97
N ALA A 90 10.98 15.22 -9.16
CA ALA A 90 10.45 15.98 -10.29
C ALA A 90 11.03 17.39 -10.43
N PRO A 91 11.16 18.22 -9.37
CA PRO A 91 11.71 19.58 -9.48
C PRO A 91 13.20 19.63 -9.90
N TYR A 92 13.90 18.50 -9.92
CA TYR A 92 15.32 18.41 -10.23
C TYR A 92 15.62 17.78 -11.60
N GLY A 93 14.58 17.31 -12.30
CA GLY A 93 14.71 16.64 -13.60
C GLY A 93 14.28 17.53 -14.76
N SER A 94 14.82 17.29 -15.96
CA SER A 94 14.41 17.99 -17.18
C SER A 94 12.96 17.72 -17.60
N SER A 95 12.33 16.69 -17.02
CA SER A 95 11.01 16.19 -17.40
C SER A 95 10.13 15.97 -16.17
N GLU A 96 9.84 17.04 -15.43
CA GLU A 96 9.13 17.02 -14.14
C GLU A 96 7.83 16.19 -14.19
N ARG A 97 6.98 16.42 -15.20
CA ARG A 97 5.71 15.68 -15.39
C ARG A 97 5.91 14.17 -15.50
N LEU A 98 6.98 13.70 -16.12
CA LEU A 98 7.24 12.26 -16.26
C LEU A 98 7.61 11.62 -14.91
N PHE A 99 8.40 12.32 -14.09
CA PHE A 99 8.77 11.85 -12.76
C PHE A 99 7.54 11.74 -11.84
N VAL A 100 6.68 12.76 -11.84
CA VAL A 100 5.44 12.73 -11.05
C VAL A 100 4.46 11.69 -11.59
N ALA A 101 4.29 11.57 -12.90
CA ALA A 101 3.40 10.58 -13.50
C ALA A 101 3.88 9.15 -13.23
N ALA A 102 5.19 8.88 -13.35
CA ALA A 102 5.76 7.58 -13.03
C ALA A 102 5.59 7.24 -11.53
N GLY A 103 5.83 8.23 -10.66
CA GLY A 103 5.59 8.09 -9.23
C GLY A 103 4.14 7.80 -8.90
N ALA A 104 3.21 8.56 -9.50
CA ALA A 104 1.77 8.38 -9.35
C ALA A 104 1.32 6.98 -9.79
N PHE A 105 1.81 6.52 -10.94
CA PHE A 105 1.50 5.18 -11.45
C PHE A 105 2.01 4.08 -10.53
N ALA A 106 3.25 4.19 -10.04
CA ALA A 106 3.82 3.23 -9.09
C ALA A 106 3.02 3.17 -7.78
N VAL A 107 2.65 4.34 -7.24
CA VAL A 107 1.86 4.45 -6.01
C VAL A 107 0.45 3.88 -6.20
N LEU A 108 -0.22 4.17 -7.32
CA LEU A 108 -1.55 3.62 -7.64
C LEU A 108 -1.52 2.10 -7.84
N ALA A 109 -0.55 1.60 -8.61
CA ALA A 109 -0.40 0.17 -8.86
C ALA A 109 -0.14 -0.59 -7.54
N SER A 110 0.72 -0.04 -6.68
CA SER A 110 0.96 -0.62 -5.36
C SER A 110 -0.27 -0.55 -4.45
N GLY A 111 -0.97 0.59 -4.41
CA GLY A 111 -2.19 0.74 -3.62
C GLY A 111 -3.28 -0.25 -4.05
N GLY A 112 -3.48 -0.43 -5.36
CA GLY A 112 -4.40 -1.42 -5.91
C GLY A 112 -3.97 -2.86 -5.60
N TYR A 113 -2.67 -3.14 -5.65
CA TYR A 113 -2.13 -4.44 -5.25
C TYR A 113 -2.37 -4.74 -3.76
N GLN A 114 -2.12 -3.78 -2.88
CA GLN A 114 -2.39 -3.93 -1.44
C GLN A 114 -3.89 -4.11 -1.16
N LEU A 115 -4.75 -3.41 -1.90
CA LEU A 115 -6.20 -3.60 -1.81
C LEU A 115 -6.60 -5.04 -2.19
N ALA A 116 -6.03 -5.57 -3.26
CA ALA A 116 -6.28 -6.96 -3.70
C ALA A 116 -5.85 -7.97 -2.62
N LEU A 117 -4.68 -7.78 -2.01
CA LEU A 117 -4.22 -8.63 -0.90
C LEU A 117 -5.18 -8.59 0.31
N VAL A 118 -5.73 -7.42 0.63
CA VAL A 118 -6.71 -7.28 1.71
C VAL A 118 -8.05 -7.94 1.35
N ALA A 119 -8.50 -7.81 0.10
CA ALA A 119 -9.71 -8.46 -0.38
C ALA A 119 -9.60 -9.99 -0.34
N ASP A 120 -8.44 -10.54 -0.70
CA ASP A 120 -8.17 -11.99 -0.61
C ASP A 120 -8.25 -12.47 0.86
N LEU A 121 -7.71 -11.70 1.81
CA LEU A 121 -7.77 -12.03 3.24
C LEU A 121 -9.20 -11.98 3.79
N LEU A 122 -10.00 -10.99 3.37
CA LEU A 122 -11.42 -10.90 3.74
C LEU A 122 -12.21 -12.09 3.19
N SER A 123 -11.99 -12.43 1.92
CA SER A 123 -12.67 -13.54 1.26
C SER A 123 -12.33 -14.88 1.93
N ALA A 124 -11.05 -15.10 2.28
CA ALA A 124 -10.61 -16.28 3.00
C ALA A 124 -11.17 -16.37 4.44
N SER A 125 -11.60 -15.26 5.03
CA SER A 125 -12.24 -15.24 6.36
C SER A 125 -13.76 -15.47 6.32
N GLU A 126 -14.37 -15.34 5.15
CA GLU A 126 -15.82 -15.53 4.93
C GLU A 126 -16.19 -16.93 4.45
N GLU A 127 -15.23 -17.74 3.97
CA GLU A 127 -15.49 -19.12 3.58
C GLU A 127 -15.88 -19.95 4.83
N PRO A 128 -17.15 -20.37 4.96
CA PRO A 128 -17.60 -21.03 6.17
C PRO A 128 -16.95 -22.41 6.23
N ALA A 129 -16.56 -22.81 7.44
CA ALA A 129 -16.26 -24.20 7.74
C ALA A 129 -17.48 -25.05 7.35
N THR A 130 -17.45 -25.65 6.17
CA THR A 130 -18.27 -26.81 5.86
C THR A 130 -17.69 -27.96 6.67
N GLU A 131 -18.03 -27.96 7.96
CA GLU A 131 -18.00 -29.18 8.77
C GLU A 131 -18.90 -30.20 8.07
N LEU A 132 -18.22 -31.13 7.42
CA LEU A 132 -18.50 -32.55 7.40
C LEU A 132 -19.42 -32.96 8.58
N GLU A 133 -20.73 -32.99 8.37
CA GLU A 133 -21.65 -33.67 9.26
C GLU A 133 -22.46 -34.70 8.45
N GLY A 134 -22.09 -35.97 8.63
CA GLY A 134 -22.92 -37.10 8.24
C GLY A 134 -22.27 -38.17 7.36
N ASP A 135 -21.18 -38.80 7.81
CA ASP A 135 -21.01 -40.23 7.53
C ASP A 135 -20.93 -41.00 8.87
N GLY A 136 -21.92 -41.87 9.07
CA GLY A 136 -21.91 -43.00 10.01
C GLY A 136 -22.40 -42.77 11.44
N GLU A 137 -23.61 -43.25 11.78
CA GLU A 137 -23.79 -44.30 12.81
C GLU A 137 -25.18 -44.99 12.69
N ALA A 138 -25.10 -46.32 12.51
CA ALA A 138 -25.95 -47.42 12.97
C ALA A 138 -27.47 -47.24 13.23
N GLY A 139 -28.26 -48.07 12.54
CA GLY A 139 -29.66 -48.42 12.86
C GLY A 139 -30.24 -49.43 11.90
#